data_AF-A0A934K2N2-F1
#
_entry.id   AF-A0A934K2N2-F1
#
_cell.length_a   1.000
_cell.length_b   1.000
_cell.length_c   1.000
_cell.angle_alpha   90.00
_cell.angle_beta   90.00
_cell.angle_gamma   90.00
#
_symmetry.space_group_name_H-M   'P 1'
#
loop_
_entity.id
_entity.type
_entity.pdbx_description
1 polymer ?
#
loop_
_entity_poly.entity_id
_entity_poly.type
_entity_poly.pdbx_seq_one_letter_code
_entity_poly.pdbx_strand_id
1 'polypeptide(L)' 'VNIFNMCGAAAWQTVFHVHLHVIPRYRDDPLRLPWTPGPGVAGEIAAAAEDLR' A
#
# COMPACT_ATOMS: atom_id res chain seq x y z
N VAL A 1 -1.85 -9.90 11.43
CA VAL A 1 -2.40 -10.21 10.08
C VAL A 1 -2.32 -8.96 9.23
N ASN A 2 -2.01 -9.07 7.94
CA ASN A 2 -2.08 -7.95 6.99
C ASN A 2 -3.26 -8.18 6.04
N ILE A 3 -3.91 -7.10 5.61
CA ILE A 3 -4.88 -7.09 4.51
C ILE A 3 -4.28 -6.25 3.40
N PHE A 4 -4.24 -6.78 2.18
CA PHE A 4 -3.63 -6.09 1.05
C PHE A 4 -4.44 -6.26 -0.24
N ASN A 5 -4.58 -5.17 -0.97
CA ASN A 5 -5.19 -5.12 -2.29
C ASN A 5 -4.19 -4.54 -3.28
N MET A 6 -4.19 -5.11 -4.49
CA MET A 6 -3.47 -4.62 -5.65
C MET A 6 -4.50 -4.17 -6.69
N CYS A 7 -4.42 -2.93 -7.15
CA CYS A 7 -5.33 -2.36 -8.15
C CYS A 7 -4.55 -1.90 -9.39
N GLY A 8 -4.55 -2.72 -10.43
CA GLY A 8 -3.79 -2.52 -11.67
C GLY A 8 -2.38 -3.12 -11.63
N ALA A 9 -1.81 -3.34 -12.82
CA ALA A 9 -0.51 -4.00 -12.98
C ALA A 9 0.66 -3.21 -12.34
N ALA A 10 0.62 -1.88 -12.39
CA ALA A 10 1.62 -1.02 -11.74
C ALA A 10 1.60 -1.17 -10.20
N ALA A 11 0.42 -1.47 -9.65
CA ALA A 11 0.24 -1.83 -8.25
C ALA A 11 0.28 -3.36 -8.05
N TRP A 12 0.97 -4.11 -8.93
CA TRP A 12 1.30 -5.54 -8.78
C TRP A 12 0.10 -6.52 -8.89
N GLN A 13 -1.01 -6.11 -9.52
CA GLN A 13 -2.11 -7.03 -9.81
C GLN A 13 -1.78 -7.91 -11.03
N THR A 14 -1.87 -9.24 -10.87
CA THR A 14 -1.69 -10.21 -11.98
C THR A 14 -3.00 -10.87 -12.41
N VAL A 15 -3.99 -10.97 -11.51
CA VAL A 15 -5.34 -11.52 -11.79
C VAL A 15 -6.37 -10.40 -11.76
N PHE A 16 -7.01 -10.14 -12.90
CA PHE A 16 -7.94 -9.02 -13.10
C PHE A 16 -9.39 -9.34 -12.66
N HIS A 17 -9.50 -9.73 -11.39
CA HIS A 17 -10.74 -9.79 -10.60
C HIS A 17 -10.38 -9.17 -9.25
N VAL A 18 -11.22 -8.30 -8.68
CA VAL A 18 -11.02 -7.82 -7.31
C VAL A 18 -10.81 -9.00 -6.36
N HIS A 19 -9.70 -8.96 -5.62
CA HIS A 19 -9.38 -9.91 -4.56
C HIS A 19 -8.65 -9.20 -3.42
N LEU A 20 -8.69 -9.83 -2.26
CA LEU A 20 -8.00 -9.38 -1.05
C LEU A 20 -7.04 -10.47 -0.59
N HIS A 21 -5.79 -10.09 -0.38
CA HIS A 21 -4.84 -10.92 0.33
C HIS A 21 -5.06 -10.74 1.82
N VAL A 22 -5.40 -11.82 2.52
CA VAL A 22 -5.37 -11.90 3.98
C VAL A 22 -4.13 -12.71 4.35
N ILE A 23 -3.12 -12.05 4.90
CA ILE A 23 -1.79 -12.64 5.11
C ILE A 23 -1.56 -12.80 6.62
N PRO A 24 -1.62 -14.02 7.17
CA PRO A 24 -1.20 -14.30 8.53
C PRO A 24 0.24 -13.83 8.75
N ARG A 25 0.51 -13.26 9.93
CA ARG A 25 1.85 -12.76 10.31
C ARG A 25 2.32 -13.54 11.52
N TYR A 26 3.62 -13.83 11.55
CA TYR A 26 4.25 -14.62 12.60
C TYR A 26 5.51 -13.90 13.07
N ARG A 27 6.03 -14.27 14.24
CA ARG A 27 7.33 -13.75 14.66
C ARG A 27 8.38 -14.15 13.61
N ASP A 28 9.21 -13.18 13.23
CA ASP A 28 10.30 -13.32 12.25
C ASP A 28 9.86 -13.69 10.82
N ASP A 29 8.60 -13.48 10.43
CA ASP A 29 8.18 -13.73 9.06
C ASP A 29 8.91 -12.80 8.05
N PRO A 30 9.26 -13.31 6.85
CA PRO A 30 10.16 -12.61 5.94
C PRO A 30 9.47 -11.49 5.15
N LEU A 31 8.17 -11.26 5.33
CA LEU A 31 7.44 -10.28 4.53
C LEU A 31 7.92 -8.85 4.87
N ARG A 32 8.35 -8.13 3.83
CA ARG A 32 8.76 -6.72 3.90
C ARG A 32 7.72 -5.83 3.21
N LEU A 33 7.71 -4.55 3.58
CA LEU A 33 6.93 -3.56 2.84
C LEU A 33 7.45 -3.49 1.40
N PRO A 34 6.56 -3.39 0.39
CA PRO A 34 6.99 -3.29 -1.00
C PRO A 34 7.58 -1.91 -1.35
N TRP A 35 7.59 -0.94 -0.42
CA TRP A 35 8.20 0.38 -0.60
C TRP A 35 8.97 0.81 0.65
N THR A 36 9.87 1.76 0.48
CA THR A 36 10.58 2.45 1.57
C THR A 36 9.92 3.81 1.82
N PRO A 37 9.29 4.04 2.99
CA PRO A 37 8.73 5.35 3.31
C PRO A 37 9.81 6.43 3.38
N GLY A 38 9.52 7.61 2.84
CA GLY A 38 10.32 8.83 2.99
C GLY A 38 9.63 9.85 3.91
N PRO A 39 10.36 10.84 4.44
CA PRO A 39 9.74 11.96 5.14
C PRO A 39 8.87 12.77 4.17
N GLY A 40 7.73 13.26 4.65
CA GLY A 40 6.85 14.13 3.87
C GLY A 40 7.15 15.62 4.06
N VAL A 41 6.80 16.44 3.07
CA VAL A 41 6.85 17.90 3.16
C VAL A 41 5.47 18.41 3.59
N ALA A 42 5.40 19.12 4.72
CA ALA A 42 4.12 19.55 5.30
C ALA A 42 3.26 20.37 4.34
N GLY A 43 3.87 21.26 3.55
CA GLY A 43 3.16 22.07 2.54
C GLY A 43 2.57 21.23 1.40
N GLU A 44 3.31 20.22 0.89
CA GLU A 44 2.82 19.33 -0.17
C GLU A 44 1.67 18.45 0.34
N ILE A 45 1.77 17.97 1.58
CA ILE A 45 0.70 17.19 2.22
C ILE A 45 -0.57 18.05 2.36
N ALA A 46 -0.45 19.30 2.80
CA ALA A 46 -1.58 20.20 2.95
C ALA A 46 -2.24 20.52 1.60
N ALA A 47 -1.43 20.78 0.55
CA ALA A 47 -1.95 21.02 -0.79
C ALA A 47 -2.72 19.80 -1.34
N ALA A 48 -2.15 18.61 -1.24
CA ALA A 48 -2.82 17.37 -1.65
C ALA A 48 -4.12 17.12 -0.85
N ALA A 49 -4.18 17.52 0.41
CA ALA A 49 -5.40 17.42 1.21
C ALA A 49 -6.53 18.36 0.73
N GLU A 50 -6.19 19.55 0.24
CA GLU A 50 -7.17 20.45 -0.39
C GLU A 50 -7.66 19.90 -1.73
N ASP A 51 -6.79 19.30 -2.54
CA ASP A 51 -7.17 18.71 -3.84
C ASP A 51 -8.11 17.48 -3.69
N LEU A 52 -8.05 16.79 -2.54
CA LEU A 52 -8.85 15.59 -2.26
C LEU A 52 -10.19 15.88 -1.55
N ARG A 53 -10.47 17.14 -1.17
CA ARG A 53 -11.74 17.55 -0.55
C ARG A 53 -12.88 17.65 -1.54
#